data_AF-A0A5J9VI73-F1
#
_entry.id   AF-A0A5J9VI73-F1
#
_cell.length_a   1.000
_cell.length_b   1.000
_cell.length_c   1.000
_cell.angle_alpha   90.00
_cell.angle_beta   90.00
_cell.angle_gamma   90.00
#
_symmetry.space_group_name_H-M   'P 1'
#
loop_
_entity.id
_entity.type
_entity.pdbx_description
1 polymer ?
#
loop_
_entity_poly.entity_id
_entity_poly.type
_entity_poly.pdbx_seq_one_letter_code
_entity_poly.pdbx_strand_id
1 'polypeptide(L)'
;MLLAFAACSSELIRRWHDSVGSDGVEEIDVWPEFQNLSGDVISRAAFGSSFSEGRRIFQLQSQQAQNAVQMVNLMYIPGYRAVSQIFFSNIEGCVSDYIEL
;
A
#
# COMPACT_ATOMS: atom_id res chain seq x y z
N MET A 1 5.27 3.48 -14.06
CA MET A 1 6.19 4.14 -13.10
C MET A 1 6.47 5.61 -13.43
N LEU A 2 6.91 5.97 -14.65
CA LEU A 2 7.30 7.35 -14.97
C LEU A 2 6.21 8.41 -14.73
N LEU A 3 4.96 8.11 -15.10
CA LEU A 3 3.81 9.01 -14.87
C LEU A 3 3.51 9.23 -13.39
N ALA A 4 3.58 8.17 -12.57
CA ALA A 4 3.41 8.26 -11.12
C ALA A 4 4.55 9.07 -10.50
N PHE A 5 5.79 8.83 -10.92
CA PHE A 5 6.95 9.61 -10.49
C PHE A 5 6.81 11.10 -10.79
N ALA A 6 6.44 11.45 -12.02
CA ALA A 6 6.24 12.85 -12.42
C ALA A 6 5.15 13.52 -11.56
N ALA A 7 3.99 12.88 -11.41
CA ALA A 7 2.89 13.43 -10.62
C ALA A 7 3.24 13.58 -9.13
N CYS A 8 3.91 12.60 -8.52
CA CYS A 8 4.34 12.67 -7.12
C CYS A 8 5.44 13.72 -6.92
N SER A 9 6.36 13.88 -7.87
CA SER A 9 7.41 14.91 -7.82
C SER A 9 6.82 16.32 -7.90
N SER A 10 5.83 16.53 -8.78
CA SER A 10 5.12 17.82 -8.85
C SER A 10 4.39 18.14 -7.54
N GLU A 11 3.77 17.15 -6.90
CA GLU A 11 3.10 17.34 -5.60
C GLU A 11 4.10 17.65 -4.48
N LEU A 12 5.26 16.97 -4.46
CA LEU A 12 6.33 17.25 -3.49
C LEU A 12 6.84 18.70 -3.61
N ILE A 13 7.16 19.13 -4.83
CA ILE A 13 7.64 20.50 -5.09
C ILE A 13 6.58 21.53 -4.69
N ARG A 14 5.31 21.25 -4.96
CA ARG A 14 4.19 22.11 -4.55
C ARG A 14 4.12 22.25 -3.03
N ARG A 15 4.28 21.14 -2.29
CA ARG A 15 4.29 21.15 -0.82
C ARG A 15 5.46 21.95 -0.25
N TRP A 16 6.65 21.81 -0.82
CA TRP A 16 7.82 22.61 -0.42
C TRP A 16 7.62 24.08 -0.73
N HIS A 17 7.00 24.42 -1.85
CA HIS A 17 6.67 25.81 -2.16
C HIS A 17 5.65 26.39 -1.17
N ASP A 18 4.64 25.60 -0.79
CA ASP A 18 3.60 26.03 0.14
C ASP A 18 4.09 26.12 1.60
N SER A 19 5.16 25.41 1.97
CA SER A 19 5.71 25.44 3.33
C SER A 19 6.57 26.69 3.60
N VAL A 20 7.14 27.30 2.55
CA VAL A 20 7.95 28.51 2.65
C VAL A 20 7.10 29.66 3.21
N GLY A 21 7.44 30.10 4.42
CA GLY A 21 6.77 31.20 5.12
C GLY A 21 7.05 32.59 4.53
N SER A 22 6.61 33.64 5.24
CA SER A 22 6.76 35.05 4.80
C SER A 22 8.19 35.49 4.50
N ASP A 23 9.16 34.82 5.13
CA ASP A 23 10.58 35.16 5.04
C ASP A 23 11.24 34.61 3.76
N GLY A 24 10.48 33.85 2.95
CA GLY A 24 10.87 33.41 1.60
C GLY A 24 11.95 32.34 1.56
N VAL A 25 12.39 31.84 2.71
CA VAL A 25 13.42 30.80 2.85
C VAL A 25 12.99 29.79 3.91
N GLU A 26 13.09 28.51 3.58
CA GLU A 26 12.87 27.41 4.50
C GLU A 26 13.94 26.34 4.26
N GLU A 27 14.48 25.79 5.34
CA GLU A 27 15.41 24.66 5.28
C GLU A 27 14.61 23.36 5.39
N ILE A 28 14.81 22.47 4.43
CA ILE A 28 14.06 21.20 4.33
C ILE A 28 15.05 20.04 4.46
N ASP A 29 14.77 19.12 5.38
CA ASP A 29 15.46 17.84 5.42
C ASP A 29 14.96 16.95 4.27
N VAL A 30 15.84 16.73 3.29
CA VAL A 30 15.52 16.00 2.06
C VAL A 30 15.36 14.51 2.29
N TRP A 31 16.02 13.94 3.31
CA TRP A 31 16.04 12.49 3.51
C TRP A 31 14.64 11.87 3.73
N PRO A 32 13.84 12.32 4.72
CA PRO A 32 12.48 11.81 4.93
C PRO A 32 11.56 12.10 3.74
N GLU A 33 11.73 13.25 3.08
CA GLU A 33 10.94 13.63 1.91
C GLU A 33 11.18 12.69 0.71
N PHE A 34 12.43 12.25 0.52
CA PHE A 34 12.77 11.29 -0.53
C PHE A 34 12.18 9.89 -0.26
N GLN A 35 12.18 9.45 1.00
CA GLN A 35 11.54 8.19 1.39
C GLN A 35 10.02 8.26 1.17
N ASN A 36 9.38 9.37 1.55
CA ASN A 36 7.96 9.61 1.32
C ASN A 36 7.62 9.64 -0.18
N LEU A 37 8.41 10.34 -0.99
CA LEU A 37 8.25 10.38 -2.44
C LEU A 37 8.30 8.97 -3.04
N SER A 38 9.29 8.17 -2.63
CA SER A 38 9.44 6.79 -3.12
C SER A 38 8.22 5.94 -2.75
N GLY A 39 7.74 6.04 -1.51
CA GLY A 39 6.52 5.38 -1.06
C GLY A 39 5.27 5.80 -1.85
N ASP A 40 5.11 7.11 -2.11
CA ASP A 40 3.99 7.65 -2.88
C ASP A 40 4.03 7.19 -4.34
N VAL A 41 5.21 7.11 -4.96
CA VAL A 41 5.37 6.64 -6.35
C VAL A 41 5.03 5.17 -6.49
N ILE A 42 5.52 4.33 -5.57
CA ILE A 42 5.19 2.90 -5.56
C ILE A 42 3.69 2.72 -5.32
N SER A 43 3.13 3.40 -4.31
CA SER A 43 1.72 3.26 -3.97
C SER A 43 0.80 3.76 -5.08
N ARG A 44 1.16 4.87 -5.74
CA ARG A 44 0.39 5.39 -6.87
C ARG A 44 0.53 4.50 -8.11
N ALA A 45 1.71 3.90 -8.33
CA ALA A 45 1.92 2.99 -9.46
C ALA A 45 1.21 1.64 -9.27
N ALA A 46 1.19 1.12 -8.05
CA ALA A 46 0.57 -0.18 -7.74
C ALA A 46 -0.94 -0.08 -7.50
N PHE A 47 -1.40 1.01 -6.85
CA PHE A 47 -2.78 1.13 -6.35
C PHE A 47 -3.50 2.41 -6.82
N GLY A 48 -2.81 3.34 -7.47
CA GLY A 48 -3.39 4.63 -7.87
C GLY A 48 -3.58 5.62 -6.71
N SER A 49 -3.09 5.33 -5.50
CA SER A 49 -3.29 6.12 -4.28
C SER A 49 -1.97 6.66 -3.69
N SER A 50 -2.04 7.39 -2.58
CA SER A 50 -0.86 7.84 -1.83
C SER A 50 -0.26 6.73 -0.95
N PHE A 51 0.93 6.94 -0.39
CA PHE A 51 1.60 5.98 0.49
C PHE A 51 0.82 5.64 1.77
N SER A 52 0.29 6.67 2.44
CA SER A 52 -0.54 6.48 3.63
C SER A 52 -1.82 5.70 3.32
N GLU A 53 -2.43 6.01 2.18
CA GLU A 53 -3.65 5.34 1.71
C GLU A 53 -3.38 3.92 1.21
N GLY A 54 -2.27 3.69 0.50
CA GLY A 54 -1.81 2.37 0.07
C GLY A 54 -1.60 1.42 1.26
N ARG A 55 -0.96 1.90 2.33
CA ARG A 55 -0.81 1.14 3.58
C ARG A 55 -2.16 0.81 4.23
N ARG A 56 -3.14 1.72 4.18
CA ARG A 56 -4.49 1.45 4.66
C ARG A 56 -5.22 0.42 3.79
N ILE A 57 -5.11 0.52 2.47
CA ILE A 57 -5.67 -0.45 1.51
C ILE A 57 -5.12 -1.84 1.80
N PHE A 58 -3.81 -1.95 2.04
CA PHE A 58 -3.16 -3.22 2.31
C PHE A 58 -3.65 -3.87 3.62
N GLN A 59 -3.75 -3.08 4.71
CA GLN A 59 -4.33 -3.57 5.96
C GLN A 59 -5.76 -4.08 5.78
N LEU A 60 -6.58 -3.36 5.02
CA LEU A 60 -7.96 -3.76 4.73
C LEU A 60 -8.01 -5.04 3.89
N GLN A 61 -7.13 -5.19 2.88
CA GLN A 61 -7.03 -6.41 2.09
C GLN A 61 -6.62 -7.60 2.94
N SER A 62 -5.67 -7.43 3.87
CA SER A 62 -5.27 -8.48 4.81
C SER A 62 -6.44 -8.92 5.71
N GLN A 63 -7.17 -7.95 6.27
CA GLN A 63 -8.36 -8.25 7.09
C GLN A 63 -9.46 -8.94 6.28
N GLN A 64 -9.70 -8.51 5.04
CA GLN A 64 -10.67 -9.15 4.14
C GLN A 64 -10.25 -10.58 3.77
N ALA A 65 -8.97 -10.81 3.51
CA ALA A 65 -8.44 -12.15 3.22
C ALA A 65 -8.67 -13.10 4.40
N GLN A 66 -8.37 -12.66 5.63
CA GLN A 66 -8.63 -13.43 6.85
C GLN A 66 -10.12 -13.77 7.02
N ASN A 67 -11.00 -12.79 6.86
CA ASN A 67 -12.45 -13.01 6.94
C ASN A 67 -12.96 -13.94 5.84
N ALA A 68 -12.42 -13.84 4.62
CA ALA A 68 -12.75 -14.73 3.51
C ALA A 68 -12.37 -16.19 3.81
N VAL A 69 -11.18 -16.43 4.38
CA VAL A 69 -10.75 -17.76 4.84
C VAL A 69 -11.73 -18.32 5.87
N GLN A 70 -12.11 -17.52 6.86
CA GLN A 70 -13.08 -17.93 7.88
C GLN A 70 -14.44 -18.29 7.27
N MET A 71 -14.98 -17.46 6.37
CA MET A 71 -16.24 -17.74 5.68
C MET A 71 -16.18 -19.01 4.86
N VAL A 72 -15.09 -19.26 4.14
CA VAL A 72 -14.96 -20.48 3.34
C VAL A 72 -14.84 -21.74 4.22
N ASN A 73 -14.19 -21.65 5.37
CA ASN A 73 -14.15 -22.75 6.34
C ASN A 73 -15.54 -23.09 6.92
N LEU A 74 -16.44 -22.10 7.02
CA LEU A 74 -17.83 -22.28 7.46
C LEU A 74 -18.76 -22.79 6.35
N MET A 75 -18.37 -22.65 5.08
CA MET A 75 -19.16 -23.07 3.93
C MET A 75 -19.04 -24.59 3.72
N TYR A 76 -20.09 -25.34 4.07
CA TYR A 76 -20.14 -26.78 3.87
C TYR A 76 -20.59 -27.14 2.44
N ILE A 77 -19.63 -27.21 1.51
CA ILE A 77 -19.83 -27.81 0.18
C ILE A 77 -19.11 -29.17 0.16
N PRO A 78 -19.81 -30.30 -0.02
CA PRO A 78 -19.19 -31.62 -0.10
C PRO A 78 -18.13 -31.66 -1.21
N GLY A 79 -16.90 -32.09 -0.89
CA GLY A 79 -15.75 -32.13 -1.82
C GLY A 79 -14.89 -30.88 -1.87
N TYR A 80 -15.36 -29.74 -1.36
CA TYR A 80 -14.63 -28.45 -1.43
C TYR A 80 -13.50 -28.33 -0.40
N ARG A 81 -13.63 -28.98 0.78
CA ARG A 81 -12.68 -28.87 1.90
C ARG A 81 -11.23 -29.25 1.55
N ALA A 82 -11.04 -30.23 0.67
CA ALA A 82 -9.71 -30.67 0.26
C ALA A 82 -9.01 -29.67 -0.66
N VAL A 83 -9.78 -28.98 -1.51
CA VAL A 83 -9.26 -27.98 -2.47
C VAL A 83 -9.04 -26.64 -1.77
N SER A 84 -9.96 -26.24 -0.88
CA SER A 84 -9.83 -25.01 -0.10
C SER A 84 -8.58 -25.01 0.77
N GLN A 85 -8.27 -26.11 1.46
CA GLN A 85 -7.14 -26.17 2.39
C GLN A 85 -5.77 -25.95 1.71
N ILE A 86 -5.63 -26.35 0.44
CA ILE A 86 -4.41 -26.13 -0.36
C ILE A 86 -4.35 -24.68 -0.88
N PHE A 87 -5.49 -24.11 -1.28
CA PHE A 87 -5.56 -22.74 -1.77
C PHE A 87 -5.32 -21.71 -0.65
N PHE A 88 -5.83 -21.96 0.56
CA PHE A 88 -5.68 -21.05 1.70
C PHE A 88 -4.29 -21.07 2.35
N SER A 89 -3.62 -22.22 2.40
CA SER A 89 -2.24 -22.30 2.90
C SER A 89 -1.25 -21.53 2.02
N ASN A 90 -1.50 -21.45 0.70
CA ASN A 90 -0.75 -20.59 -0.21
C ASN A 90 -1.08 -19.09 -0.03
N ILE A 91 -2.33 -18.74 0.31
CA ILE A 91 -2.71 -17.34 0.58
C ILE A 91 -2.12 -16.84 1.89
N GLU A 92 -2.10 -17.63 2.97
CA GLU A 92 -1.44 -17.22 4.23
C GLU A 92 0.05 -16.97 4.05
N GLY A 93 0.75 -17.81 3.27
CA GLY A 93 2.15 -17.57 2.89
C GLY A 93 2.32 -16.28 2.07
N CYS A 94 1.46 -16.05 1.09
CA CYS A 94 1.50 -14.85 0.25
C CYS A 94 1.20 -13.56 1.05
N VAL A 95 0.27 -13.60 2.01
CA VAL A 95 -0.05 -12.45 2.87
C VAL A 95 1.11 -12.15 3.84
N SER A 96 1.83 -13.18 4.31
CA SER A 96 3.01 -13.00 5.17
C SER A 96 4.17 -12.30 4.43
N ASP A 97 4.46 -12.72 3.19
CA ASP A 97 5.53 -12.12 2.37
C ASP A 97 5.19 -10.68 1.94
N TYR A 98 3.92 -10.33 1.86
CA TYR A 98 3.46 -8.98 1.47
C TYR A 98 3.46 -7.96 2.62
N ILE A 99 3.47 -8.40 3.90
CA ILE A 99 3.54 -7.51 5.09
C ILE A 99 4.97 -7.01 5.34
N GLU A 100 6.00 -7.70 4.83
CA GLU A 100 7.42 -7.32 5.02
C GLU A 100 8.01 -6.40 3.92
N LEU A 101 7.21 -5.93 2.97
CA LEU A 101 7.59 -4.89 1.98
C LEU A 101 7.28 -3.48 2.50
#